data_AF-A0A0S7EVC6-F1
#
_entry.id   AF-A0A0S7EVC6-F1
#
_cell.length_a   1.000
_cell.length_b   1.000
_cell.length_c   1.000
_cell.angle_alpha   90.00
_cell.angle_beta   90.00
_cell.angle_gamma   90.00
#
_symmetry.space_group_name_H-M   'P 1'
#
loop_
_entity.id
_entity.type
_entity.pdbx_description
1 polymer ?
#
loop_
_entity_poly.entity_id
_entity_poly.type
_entity_poly.pdbx_seq_one_letter_code
_entity_poly.pdbx_strand_id
1 'polypeptide(L)'
;PRIRTNSVIIQPISSSQSECRKQLAGPTGKCFHLYPKERQLPAKIRPRIVESDITSTVLFLKRMEIAGLGHCHFIDRPDPGGLMQALEELDYLAALDNDGNLSEMGIIMSEFPLEPQMAKTVLASCEFDCVNEVVIIAAMLTAPSCFLVPAVEQK
;
A
#
# COMPACT_ATOMS: atom_id res chain seq x y z
N PRO A 1 2.23 -2.94 13.60
CA PRO A 1 1.06 -3.55 14.30
C PRO A 1 1.48 -4.88 14.92
N ARG A 2 1.16 -5.19 16.20
CA ARG A 2 1.62 -6.46 16.81
C ARG A 2 1.16 -7.71 16.05
N ILE A 3 0.05 -7.57 15.33
CA ILE A 3 -0.49 -8.57 14.41
C ILE A 3 -0.15 -8.03 13.01
N ARG A 4 0.77 -8.67 12.28
CA ARG A 4 1.29 -8.25 10.96
C ARG A 4 0.22 -8.40 9.86
N THR A 5 -0.91 -7.71 10.02
CA THR A 5 -2.09 -7.84 9.16
C THR A 5 -2.58 -6.48 8.71
N ASN A 6 -2.89 -6.38 7.42
CA ASN A 6 -3.53 -5.21 6.82
C ASN A 6 -5.04 -5.45 6.72
N SER A 7 -5.85 -4.42 6.99
CA SER A 7 -7.30 -4.49 6.88
C SER A 7 -7.86 -3.21 6.28
N VAL A 8 -8.84 -3.34 5.39
CA VAL A 8 -9.59 -2.20 4.86
C VAL A 8 -10.78 -1.93 5.77
N ILE A 9 -10.76 -0.81 6.48
CA ILE A 9 -11.78 -0.43 7.44
C ILE A 9 -12.59 0.74 6.86
N ILE A 10 -13.92 0.66 6.96
CA ILE A 10 -14.80 1.78 6.60
C ILE A 10 -14.68 2.85 7.68
N GLN A 11 -14.20 4.04 7.30
CA GLN A 11 -14.07 5.19 8.18
C GLN A 11 -14.90 6.39 7.68
N PRO A 12 -15.36 7.28 8.58
CA PRO A 12 -15.98 8.54 8.20
C PRO A 12 -15.02 9.41 7.36
N ILE A 13 -15.57 10.16 6.41
CA ILE A 13 -14.79 11.10 5.60
C ILE A 13 -14.37 12.32 6.42
N SER A 14 -13.26 12.97 6.03
CA SER A 14 -12.87 14.26 6.60
C SER A 14 -13.70 15.41 6.02
N SER A 15 -13.66 16.58 6.69
CA SER A 15 -14.24 17.83 6.17
C SER A 15 -13.64 18.19 4.81
N SER A 16 -12.31 18.06 4.67
CA SER A 16 -11.63 18.33 3.40
C SER A 16 -12.07 17.41 2.26
N GLN A 17 -12.37 16.13 2.54
CA GLN A 17 -12.91 15.21 1.54
C GLN A 17 -14.35 15.55 1.16
N SER A 18 -15.18 15.93 2.13
CA SER A 18 -16.55 16.40 1.86
C SER A 18 -16.55 17.65 0.96
N GLU A 19 -15.67 18.61 1.25
CA GLU A 19 -15.51 19.82 0.43
C GLU A 19 -15.03 19.50 -0.99
N CYS A 20 -14.04 18.61 -1.13
CA CYS A 20 -13.58 18.15 -2.44
C CYS A 20 -14.70 17.49 -3.25
N ARG A 21 -15.52 16.63 -2.63
CA ARG A 21 -16.71 16.03 -3.29
C ARG A 21 -17.74 17.08 -3.70
N LYS A 22 -17.95 18.11 -2.88
CA LYS A 22 -18.82 19.25 -3.24
C LYS A 22 -18.27 20.01 -4.45
N GLN A 23 -16.96 20.21 -4.54
CA GLN A 23 -16.32 20.85 -5.68
C GLN A 23 -16.44 20.04 -6.97
N LEU A 24 -16.39 18.70 -6.88
CA LEU A 24 -16.59 17.80 -8.03
C LEU A 24 -17.99 17.91 -8.67
N ALA A 25 -19.01 18.32 -7.91
CA ALA A 25 -20.34 18.58 -8.46
C ALA A 25 -20.33 19.79 -9.43
N GLY A 26 -19.31 20.63 -9.38
CA GLY A 26 -19.18 21.81 -10.22
C GLY A 26 -20.12 22.95 -9.81
N PRO A 27 -20.07 24.08 -10.52
CA PRO A 27 -20.81 25.30 -10.16
C PRO A 27 -22.33 25.18 -10.29
N THR A 28 -22.81 24.31 -11.19
CA THR A 28 -24.25 24.09 -11.46
C THR A 28 -24.80 22.82 -10.82
N GLY A 29 -23.94 21.98 -10.24
CA GLY A 29 -24.34 20.73 -9.62
C GLY A 29 -24.86 20.89 -8.20
N LYS A 30 -25.52 19.84 -7.71
CA LYS A 30 -26.00 19.73 -6.33
C LYS A 30 -25.28 18.57 -5.65
N CYS A 31 -24.75 18.81 -4.46
CA CYS A 31 -24.16 17.78 -3.61
C CYS A 31 -25.09 17.51 -2.42
N PHE A 32 -25.55 16.26 -2.29
CA PHE A 32 -26.42 15.83 -1.20
C PHE A 32 -25.61 15.04 -0.16
N HIS A 33 -25.50 15.59 1.05
CA HIS A 33 -24.83 14.92 2.16
C HIS A 33 -25.84 14.05 2.92
N LEU A 34 -25.59 12.73 3.00
CA LEU A 34 -26.44 11.77 3.71
C LEU A 34 -26.12 11.68 5.21
N TYR A 35 -25.86 12.83 5.85
CA TYR A 35 -25.58 12.92 7.28
C TYR A 35 -26.02 14.29 7.83
N PRO A 36 -26.37 14.37 9.13
CA PRO A 36 -26.83 15.63 9.73
C PRO A 36 -25.70 16.67 9.78
N LYS A 37 -26.07 17.94 9.69
CA LYS A 37 -25.13 19.07 9.65
C LYS A 37 -24.32 19.21 10.95
N GLU A 38 -24.85 18.77 12.09
CA GLU A 38 -24.11 18.80 13.37
C GLU A 38 -23.05 17.70 13.49
N ARG A 39 -22.97 16.76 12.54
CA ARG A 39 -22.00 15.66 12.62
C ARG A 39 -20.58 16.21 12.54
N GLN A 40 -19.81 16.03 13.61
CA GLN A 40 -18.41 16.40 13.65
C GLN A 40 -17.60 15.42 12.79
N LEU A 41 -17.06 15.94 11.68
CA LEU A 41 -16.12 15.21 10.83
C LEU A 41 -14.69 15.55 11.24
N PRO A 42 -13.74 14.61 11.11
CA PRO A 42 -12.32 14.92 11.27
C PRO A 42 -11.91 16.04 10.31
N ALA A 43 -11.11 17.00 10.78
CA ALA A 43 -10.69 18.13 9.96
C ALA A 43 -9.80 17.71 8.77
N LYS A 44 -8.87 16.78 9.01
CA LYS A 44 -7.94 16.24 8.00
C LYS A 44 -7.86 14.72 8.09
N ILE A 45 -7.54 14.09 6.96
CA ILE A 45 -7.21 12.67 6.89
C ILE A 45 -5.86 12.45 7.58
N ARG A 46 -5.71 11.35 8.31
CA ARG A 46 -4.40 10.97 8.83
C ARG A 46 -3.46 10.56 7.69
N PRO A 47 -2.15 10.86 7.79
CA PRO A 47 -1.20 10.51 6.74
C PRO A 47 -1.11 8.98 6.58
N ARG A 48 -1.17 8.50 5.34
CA ARG A 48 -1.14 7.06 5.03
C ARG A 48 0.14 6.38 5.54
N ILE A 49 1.28 7.08 5.48
CA ILE A 49 2.57 6.59 5.96
C ILE A 49 2.61 6.24 7.46
N VAL A 50 1.65 6.76 8.23
CA VAL A 50 1.51 6.48 9.67
C VAL A 50 0.51 5.35 9.93
N GLU A 51 -0.37 5.05 8.99
CA GLU A 51 -1.49 4.11 9.19
C GLU A 51 -1.37 2.80 8.42
N SER A 52 -0.64 2.76 7.32
CA SER A 52 -0.51 1.56 6.48
C SER A 52 0.83 0.89 6.64
N ASP A 53 0.91 -0.35 6.16
CA ASP A 53 2.19 -0.97 5.85
C ASP A 53 2.98 -0.11 4.85
N ILE A 54 4.27 0.04 5.12
CA ILE A 54 5.22 0.85 4.35
C ILE A 54 6.36 0.00 3.80
N THR A 55 6.31 -1.32 3.90
CA THR A 55 7.39 -2.24 3.46
C THR A 55 7.79 -2.01 2.00
N SER A 56 6.82 -1.89 1.09
CA SER A 56 7.08 -1.54 -0.32
C SER A 56 7.71 -0.15 -0.49
N THR A 57 7.30 0.82 0.34
CA THR A 57 7.84 2.18 0.30
C THR A 57 9.28 2.20 0.81
N VAL A 58 9.60 1.46 1.86
CA VAL A 58 10.95 1.35 2.41
C VAL A 58 11.89 0.68 1.40
N LEU A 59 11.44 -0.39 0.71
CA LEU A 59 12.21 -1.01 -0.37
C LEU A 59 12.55 0.00 -1.48
N PHE A 60 11.54 0.77 -1.91
CA PHE A 60 11.72 1.81 -2.92
C PHE A 60 12.67 2.92 -2.47
N LEU A 61 12.54 3.40 -1.23
CA LEU A 61 13.42 4.44 -0.67
C LEU A 61 14.87 3.96 -0.57
N LYS A 62 15.09 2.72 -0.12
CA LYS A 62 16.42 2.11 -0.10
C LYS A 62 17.02 1.99 -1.51
N ARG A 63 16.21 1.68 -2.52
CA ARG A 63 16.64 1.65 -3.92
C ARG A 63 17.05 3.05 -4.40
N MET A 64 16.30 4.08 -4.01
CA MET A 64 16.63 5.48 -4.32
C MET A 64 17.94 5.95 -3.66
N GLU A 65 18.18 5.56 -2.40
CA GLU A 65 19.43 5.89 -1.69
C GLU A 65 20.65 5.34 -2.44
N ILE A 66 20.58 4.09 -2.92
CA ILE A 66 21.62 3.47 -3.75
C ILE A 66 21.77 4.19 -5.10
N ALA A 67 20.66 4.65 -5.69
CA ALA A 67 20.67 5.40 -6.94
C ALA A 67 21.26 6.83 -6.78
N GLY A 68 21.70 7.22 -5.58
CA GLY A 68 22.29 8.54 -5.31
C GLY A 68 21.27 9.68 -5.33
N LEU A 69 19.97 9.35 -5.32
CA LEU A 69 18.90 10.32 -5.11
C LEU A 69 18.92 10.63 -3.61
N GLY A 70 19.30 11.85 -3.24
CA GLY A 70 19.63 12.24 -1.85
C GLY A 70 18.56 11.94 -0.80
N HIS A 71 18.89 12.16 0.49
CA HIS A 71 18.03 11.80 1.62
C HIS A 71 16.58 12.28 1.48
N CYS A 72 15.63 11.35 1.54
CA CYS A 72 14.21 11.68 1.57
C CYS A 72 13.82 12.31 2.91
N HIS A 73 13.35 13.56 2.85
CA HIS A 73 12.71 14.21 3.98
C HIS A 73 11.21 13.91 3.98
N PHE A 74 10.73 13.16 4.97
CA PHE A 74 9.30 12.88 5.14
C PHE A 74 8.54 14.13 5.59
N ILE A 75 7.37 14.38 4.98
CA ILE A 75 6.42 15.41 5.41
C ILE A 75 5.87 15.04 6.79
N ASP A 76 5.38 13.80 6.92
CA ASP A 76 4.98 13.18 8.17
C ASP A 76 5.84 11.92 8.36
N ARG A 77 6.53 11.82 9.50
CA ARG A 77 7.44 10.70 9.75
C ARG A 77 6.64 9.41 10.01
N PRO A 78 7.07 8.26 9.46
CA PRO A 78 6.46 6.97 9.81
C PRO A 78 6.63 6.68 11.30
N ASP A 79 5.72 5.88 11.85
CA ASP A 79 5.86 5.34 13.19
C ASP A 79 7.16 4.51 13.28
N PRO A 80 8.02 4.70 14.31
CA PRO A 80 9.25 3.93 14.45
C PRO A 80 9.02 2.42 14.49
N GLY A 81 7.91 1.98 15.10
CA GLY A 81 7.54 0.57 15.14
C GLY A 81 7.14 0.03 13.76
N GLY A 82 6.42 0.83 12.97
CA GLY A 82 6.11 0.50 11.57
C GLY A 82 7.35 0.41 10.68
N LEU A 83 8.31 1.34 10.84
CA LEU A 83 9.57 1.31 10.10
C LEU A 83 10.42 0.09 10.46
N MET A 84 10.54 -0.21 11.75
CA MET A 84 11.28 -1.40 12.22
C MET A 84 10.65 -2.69 11.68
N GLN A 85 9.32 -2.79 11.72
CA GLN A 85 8.59 -3.93 11.17
C GLN A 85 8.84 -4.08 9.66
N ALA A 86 8.81 -2.99 8.89
CA ALA A 86 9.09 -3.02 7.46
C ALA A 86 10.53 -3.49 7.15
N LEU A 87 11.52 -3.04 7.94
CA LEU A 87 12.91 -3.48 7.78
C LEU A 87 13.08 -4.96 8.15
N GLU A 88 12.46 -5.43 9.24
CA GLU A 88 12.42 -6.85 9.60
C GLU A 88 11.80 -7.70 8.48
N GLU A 89 10.69 -7.24 7.89
CA GLU A 89 10.03 -7.95 6.79
C GLU A 89 10.90 -8.03 5.53
N LEU A 90 11.63 -6.96 5.18
CA LEU A 90 12.58 -6.99 4.07
C LEU A 90 13.79 -7.89 4.34
N ASP A 91 14.26 -7.92 5.60
CA ASP A 91 15.32 -8.83 6.03
C ASP A 91 14.87 -10.30 5.89
N TYR A 92 13.67 -10.66 6.37
CA TYR A 92 13.12 -12.01 6.20
C TYR A 92 12.96 -12.45 4.74
N LEU A 93 12.73 -11.50 3.82
CA LEU A 93 12.64 -11.78 2.38
C LEU A 93 14.02 -11.91 1.71
N ALA A 94 15.10 -11.73 2.48
CA ALA A 94 16.48 -11.61 2.01
C ALA A 94 16.66 -10.44 1.01
N ALA A 95 15.84 -9.39 1.16
CA ALA A 95 15.98 -8.16 0.37
C ALA A 95 17.07 -7.23 0.94
N LEU A 96 17.45 -7.42 2.21
CA LEU A 96 18.54 -6.70 2.87
C LEU A 96 19.76 -7.59 3.09
N ASP A 97 20.94 -6.99 3.19
CA ASP A 97 22.17 -7.63 3.67
C ASP A 97 22.35 -7.44 5.18
N ASN A 98 23.39 -8.06 5.75
CA ASN A 98 23.70 -8.00 7.19
C ASN A 98 24.02 -6.57 7.69
N ASP A 99 24.36 -5.66 6.77
CA ASP A 99 24.66 -4.26 7.07
C ASP A 99 23.41 -3.35 6.89
N GLY A 100 22.27 -3.91 6.48
CA GLY A 100 21.01 -3.20 6.27
C GLY A 100 20.90 -2.43 4.95
N ASN A 101 21.76 -2.75 3.97
CA ASN A 101 21.67 -2.27 2.59
C ASN A 101 20.88 -3.26 1.73
N LEU A 102 20.49 -2.87 0.51
CA LEU A 102 19.80 -3.81 -0.39
C LEU A 102 20.77 -4.87 -0.91
N SER A 103 20.34 -6.12 -0.81
CA SER A 103 21.00 -7.24 -1.46
C SER A 103 20.75 -7.21 -2.98
N GLU A 104 21.45 -8.05 -3.74
CA GLU A 104 21.16 -8.25 -5.18
C GLU A 104 19.70 -8.66 -5.41
N MET A 105 19.17 -9.53 -4.55
CA MET A 105 17.76 -9.92 -4.57
C MET A 105 16.85 -8.73 -4.28
N GLY A 106 17.18 -7.90 -3.28
CA GLY A 106 16.42 -6.70 -2.95
C GLY A 106 16.38 -5.68 -4.09
N ILE A 107 17.50 -5.52 -4.81
CA ILE A 107 17.58 -4.69 -6.01
C ILE A 107 16.61 -5.21 -7.08
N ILE A 108 16.66 -6.51 -7.39
CA ILE A 108 15.77 -7.10 -8.40
C ILE A 108 14.31 -6.98 -7.96
N MET A 109 13.99 -7.25 -6.70
CA MET A 109 12.65 -7.09 -6.14
C MET A 109 12.12 -5.66 -6.28
N SER A 110 12.98 -4.64 -6.11
CA SER A 110 12.58 -3.23 -6.19
C SER A 110 12.14 -2.77 -7.59
N GLU A 111 12.47 -3.53 -8.63
CA GLU A 111 12.05 -3.24 -10.01
C GLU A 111 10.63 -3.74 -10.31
N PHE A 112 10.06 -4.61 -9.48
CA PHE A 112 8.71 -5.12 -9.67
C PHE A 112 7.66 -4.14 -9.10
N PRO A 113 6.57 -3.84 -9.84
CA PRO A 113 5.44 -3.06 -9.34
C PRO A 113 4.50 -3.92 -8.47
N LEU A 114 5.06 -4.74 -7.59
CA LEU A 114 4.35 -5.70 -6.75
C LEU A 114 4.74 -5.49 -5.28
N GLU A 115 3.95 -6.04 -4.37
CA GLU A 115 4.37 -6.12 -2.97
C GLU A 115 5.64 -7.00 -2.83
N PRO A 116 6.58 -6.66 -1.93
CA PRO A 116 7.85 -7.38 -1.80
C PRO A 116 7.69 -8.90 -1.62
N GLN A 117 6.67 -9.35 -0.89
CA GLN A 117 6.37 -10.77 -0.70
C GLN A 117 6.00 -11.46 -2.02
N MET A 118 5.20 -10.81 -2.86
CA MET A 118 4.81 -11.33 -4.17
C MET A 118 6.00 -11.30 -5.14
N ALA A 119 6.78 -10.21 -5.15
CA ALA A 119 8.00 -10.12 -5.95
C ALA A 119 8.99 -11.23 -5.60
N LYS A 120 9.19 -11.52 -4.31
CA LYS A 120 10.01 -12.65 -3.86
C LYS A 120 9.47 -14.00 -4.33
N THR A 121 8.16 -14.18 -4.30
CA THR A 121 7.51 -15.42 -4.77
C THR A 121 7.73 -15.64 -6.26
N VAL A 122 7.60 -14.58 -7.07
CA VAL A 122 7.90 -14.63 -8.51
C VAL A 122 9.37 -14.95 -8.74
N LEU A 123 10.30 -14.36 -7.98
CA LEU A 123 11.73 -14.65 -8.13
C LEU A 123 12.08 -16.08 -7.72
N ALA A 124 11.50 -16.58 -6.63
CA ALA A 124 11.70 -17.97 -6.20
C ALA A 124 11.17 -18.97 -7.24
N SER A 125 10.08 -18.64 -7.95
CA SER A 125 9.50 -19.52 -8.96
C SER A 125 10.46 -19.85 -10.13
N CYS A 126 11.47 -19.01 -10.36
CA CYS A 126 12.54 -19.28 -11.33
C CYS A 126 13.42 -20.47 -10.94
N GLU A 127 13.59 -20.73 -9.64
CA GLU A 127 14.37 -21.87 -9.14
C GLU A 127 13.57 -23.18 -9.14
N PHE A 128 12.23 -23.09 -9.16
CA PHE A 128 11.32 -24.23 -9.14
C PHE A 128 10.68 -24.53 -10.50
N ASP A 129 11.12 -23.85 -11.57
CA ASP A 129 10.61 -23.99 -12.95
C ASP A 129 9.08 -23.81 -13.07
N CYS A 130 8.47 -22.97 -12.22
CA CYS A 130 7.01 -22.74 -12.16
C CYS A 130 6.62 -21.26 -12.36
N VAL A 131 7.42 -20.53 -13.12
CA VAL A 131 7.26 -19.08 -13.33
C VAL A 131 5.92 -18.73 -13.97
N ASN A 132 5.48 -19.52 -14.95
CA ASN A 132 4.24 -19.22 -15.68
C ASN A 132 3.03 -19.26 -14.75
N GLU A 133 2.93 -20.29 -13.92
CA GLU A 133 1.85 -20.49 -12.96
C GLU A 133 1.84 -19.38 -11.91
N VAL A 134 3.01 -19.05 -11.36
CA VAL A 134 3.13 -18.04 -10.30
C VAL A 134 2.82 -16.63 -10.83
N VAL A 135 3.26 -16.30 -12.04
CA VAL A 135 2.93 -15.00 -12.66
C VAL A 135 1.42 -14.87 -12.92
N ILE A 136 0.75 -15.94 -13.36
CA ILE A 136 -0.71 -15.95 -13.51
C ILE A 136 -1.40 -15.71 -12.17
N ILE A 137 -0.95 -16.39 -11.12
CA ILE A 137 -1.48 -16.20 -9.75
C ILE A 137 -1.27 -14.75 -9.28
N ALA A 138 -0.07 -14.20 -9.46
CA ALA A 138 0.24 -12.82 -9.09
C ALA A 138 -0.63 -11.79 -9.83
N ALA A 139 -0.89 -12.02 -11.13
CA ALA A 139 -1.79 -11.19 -11.92
C ALA A 139 -3.24 -11.25 -11.41
N MET A 140 -3.73 -12.45 -11.09
CA MET A 140 -5.08 -12.65 -10.55
C MET A 140 -5.29 -12.01 -9.18
N LEU A 141 -4.26 -11.99 -8.33
CA LEU A 141 -4.32 -11.38 -6.98
C LEU A 141 -4.25 -9.85 -7.02
N THR A 142 -3.60 -9.29 -8.04
CA THR A 142 -3.44 -7.83 -8.19
C THR A 142 -4.62 -7.21 -8.94
N ALA A 143 -5.29 -7.98 -9.81
CA ALA A 143 -6.47 -7.55 -10.53
C ALA A 143 -7.73 -7.52 -9.61
N PRO A 144 -8.76 -6.72 -9.96
CA PRO A 144 -10.06 -6.81 -9.32
C PRO A 144 -10.64 -8.23 -9.42
N SER A 145 -11.40 -8.64 -8.39
CA SER A 145 -12.05 -9.95 -8.36
C SER A 145 -12.83 -10.22 -9.66
N CYS A 146 -12.55 -11.36 -10.29
CA CYS A 146 -13.27 -11.83 -11.48
C CYS A 146 -14.64 -12.46 -11.15
N PHE A 147 -14.96 -12.63 -9.86
CA PHE A 147 -16.21 -13.22 -9.42
C PHE A 147 -17.32 -12.15 -9.36
N LEU A 148 -18.38 -12.36 -10.12
CA LEU A 148 -19.59 -11.56 -10.07
C LEU A 148 -20.53 -12.14 -9.02
N VAL A 149 -20.88 -11.35 -8.01
CA VAL A 149 -21.95 -11.68 -7.08
C VAL A 149 -23.26 -11.18 -7.70
N PRO A 150 -24.23 -12.06 -8.02
CA PRO A 150 -25.50 -11.61 -8.59
C PRO A 150 -26.22 -10.72 -7.58
N ALA A 151 -26.86 -9.65 -8.08
CA ALA A 151 -27.71 -8.81 -7.25
C ALA A 151 -28.86 -9.68 -6.71
N VAL A 152 -28.97 -9.79 -5.39
CA VAL A 152 -30.13 -10.42 -4.76
C VAL A 152 -31.35 -9.59 -5.17
N GLU A 153 -32.29 -10.17 -5.90
CA GLU A 153 -33.60 -9.57 -6.13
C GLU A 153 -34.23 -9.33 -4.75
N GLN A 154 -34.21 -8.08 -4.29
CA GLN A 154 -35.00 -7.67 -3.14
C GLN A 154 -36.45 -7.72 -3.57
N LYS A 155 -37.11 -8.82 -3.19
CA LYS A 155 -38.54 -9.04 -3.38
C LYS A 155 -39.35 -8.26 -2.35
#